data_AF-A0A1Y2C4N7-F1
#
_entry.id   AF-A0A1Y2C4N7-F1
#
_cell.length_a   1.000
_cell.length_b   1.000
_cell.length_c   1.000
_cell.angle_alpha   90.00
_cell.angle_beta   90.00
_cell.angle_gamma   90.00
#
_symmetry.space_group_name_H-M   'P 1'
#
loop_
_entity.id
_entity.type
_entity.pdbx_description
1 polymer ?
#
loop_
_entity_poly.entity_id
_entity_poly.type
_entity_poly.pdbx_seq_one_letter_code
_entity_poly.pdbx_strand_id
1 'polypeptide(L)'
;MRIFHALATFVEGKVGVGAAKIIPIGIGIFVFLHYNACLIYFSGEVNGFVGWNQYWLQTQTESLWDSYLWCFVMAVGNMFPMSYKPQTKLEQFMAIIFIFVGAGLYAVLVGYISSAAISVDNSGRLYNQKMEELKDYITWRQLNNETKDKLISYYETKYRGKYFEEDTLLGDMNEALRTEISLHNTLDLITKVPFLRRQVGDGRDDIFYARIASVLHIRYYIPGDCVTREGEAEQTCFLF
;
A
#
# COMPACT_ATOMS: atom_id res chain seq x y z
N MET A 1 20.85 15.88 -3.20
CA MET A 1 19.69 15.32 -3.93
C MET A 1 19.79 13.80 -4.15
N ARG A 2 20.92 13.24 -4.62
CA ARG A 2 21.08 11.78 -4.84
C ARG A 2 20.96 10.89 -3.60
N ILE A 3 21.47 11.32 -2.44
CA ILE A 3 21.41 10.54 -1.19
C ILE A 3 19.98 10.40 -0.68
N PHE A 4 19.20 11.50 -0.70
CA PHE A 4 17.79 11.49 -0.32
C PHE A 4 16.95 10.58 -1.22
N HIS A 5 17.25 10.56 -2.53
CA HIS A 5 16.54 9.69 -3.47
C HIS A 5 16.87 8.21 -3.25
N ALA A 6 18.15 7.88 -3.04
CA ALA A 6 18.57 6.51 -2.72
C ALA A 6 17.96 6.00 -1.42
N LEU A 7 17.88 6.87 -0.40
CA LEU A 7 17.28 6.54 0.90
C LEU A 7 15.76 6.41 0.79
N ALA A 8 15.10 7.25 -0.01
CA ALA A 8 13.68 7.12 -0.31
C ALA A 8 13.37 5.78 -1.02
N THR A 9 14.10 5.43 -2.08
CA THR A 9 13.91 4.16 -2.79
C THR A 9 14.20 2.93 -1.91
N PHE A 10 15.17 3.03 -1.00
CA PHE A 10 15.47 1.95 -0.05
C PHE A 10 14.34 1.77 0.98
N VAL A 11 13.79 2.86 1.48
CA VAL A 11 12.66 2.85 2.42
C VAL A 11 11.38 2.39 1.70
N GLU A 12 11.13 2.85 0.48
CA GLU A 12 10.02 2.42 -0.37
C GLU A 12 10.08 0.90 -0.61
N GLY A 13 11.27 0.35 -0.86
CA GLY A 13 11.48 -1.08 -1.04
C GLY A 13 11.24 -1.95 0.20
N LYS A 14 11.32 -1.38 1.42
CA LYS A 14 11.12 -2.12 2.67
C LYS A 14 9.77 -1.89 3.35
N VAL A 15 9.20 -0.69 3.23
CA VAL A 15 8.01 -0.26 3.97
C VAL A 15 6.83 0.04 3.04
N GLY A 16 7.05 0.04 1.72
CA GLY A 16 6.04 0.38 0.72
C GLY A 16 5.98 1.87 0.42
N VAL A 17 5.57 2.20 -0.81
CA VAL A 17 5.55 3.57 -1.35
C VAL A 17 4.68 4.51 -0.51
N GLY A 18 3.59 4.01 0.07
CA GLY A 18 2.71 4.79 0.94
C GLY A 18 3.39 5.20 2.26
N ALA A 19 4.10 4.28 2.90
CA ALA A 19 4.71 4.53 4.21
C ALA A 19 5.98 5.40 4.12
N ALA A 20 6.72 5.32 3.01
CA ALA A 20 7.90 6.16 2.78
C ALA A 20 7.56 7.66 2.79
N LYS A 21 6.34 8.04 2.40
CA LYS A 21 5.87 9.43 2.39
C LYS A 21 5.48 9.97 3.76
N ILE A 22 5.27 9.11 4.76
CA ILE A 22 4.91 9.52 6.13
C ILE A 22 6.12 10.14 6.85
N ILE A 23 7.32 9.61 6.60
CA ILE A 23 8.57 10.04 7.25
C ILE A 23 8.87 11.54 7.09
N PRO A 24 8.92 12.11 5.86
CA PRO A 24 9.20 13.54 5.70
C PRO A 24 8.13 14.44 6.34
N ILE A 25 6.88 13.99 6.37
CA ILE A 25 5.78 14.71 7.04
C ILE A 25 5.98 14.70 8.55
N GLY A 26 6.37 13.55 9.12
CA GLY A 26 6.72 13.43 10.53
C GLY A 26 7.87 14.36 10.94
N ILE A 27 8.91 14.47 10.10
CA ILE A 27 10.00 15.43 10.31
C ILE A 27 9.47 16.87 10.27
N GLY A 28 8.62 17.19 9.29
CA GLY A 28 7.99 18.52 9.18
C GLY A 28 7.15 18.88 10.41
N ILE A 29 6.36 17.94 10.94
CA ILE A 29 5.58 18.11 12.17
C ILE A 29 6.51 18.35 13.37
N PHE A 30 7.59 17.59 13.50
CA PHE A 30 8.55 17.78 14.60
C PHE A 30 9.18 19.17 14.58
N VAL A 31 9.61 19.64 13.40
CA VAL A 31 10.16 20.99 13.22
C VAL A 31 9.11 22.06 13.54
N PHE A 32 7.87 21.87 13.09
CA PHE A 32 6.76 22.77 13.39
C PHE A 32 6.48 22.86 14.90
N LEU A 33 6.45 21.73 15.60
CA LEU A 33 6.28 21.68 17.06
C LEU A 33 7.43 22.37 17.80
N HIS A 34 8.66 22.24 17.32
CA HIS A 34 9.81 22.95 17.87
C HIS A 34 9.64 24.48 17.75
N TYR A 35 9.29 25.00 16.57
CA TYR A 35 9.03 26.44 16.39
C TYR A 35 7.87 26.95 17.24
N ASN A 36 6.79 26.17 17.34
CA ASN A 36 5.66 26.49 18.22
C ASN A 36 6.11 26.60 19.68
N ALA A 37 6.87 25.62 20.17
CA ALA A 37 7.39 25.61 21.55
C ALA A 37 8.28 26.82 21.84
N CYS A 38 9.20 27.15 20.93
CA CYS A 38 10.08 28.32 21.06
C CYS A 38 9.29 29.63 21.07
N LEU A 39 8.26 29.77 20.22
CA LEU A 39 7.45 30.98 20.17
C LEU A 39 6.52 31.11 21.38
N ILE A 40 6.00 30.00 21.93
CA ILE A 40 5.29 30.00 23.20
C ILE A 40 6.20 30.57 24.30
N TYR A 41 7.42 30.04 24.45
CA TYR A 41 8.37 30.54 25.45
C TYR A 41 8.72 32.02 25.24
N PHE A 42 9.09 32.40 24.02
CA PHE A 42 9.42 33.78 23.66
C PHE A 42 8.27 34.75 23.95
N SER A 43 7.04 34.33 23.67
CA SER A 43 5.85 35.12 23.96
C SER A 43 5.61 35.32 25.45
N GLY A 44 5.90 34.30 26.26
CA GLY A 44 5.88 34.40 27.71
C GLY A 44 6.93 35.40 28.17
N GLU A 45 8.17 35.27 27.71
CA GLU A 45 9.29 36.15 28.08
C GLU A 45 9.00 37.63 27.78
N VAL A 46 8.55 37.95 26.57
CA VAL A 46 8.24 39.34 26.15
C VAL A 46 7.08 39.95 26.97
N ASN A 47 6.15 39.13 27.43
CA ASN A 47 5.02 39.58 28.24
C ASN A 47 5.23 39.41 29.75
N GLY A 48 6.42 38.99 30.21
CA GLY A 48 6.71 38.77 31.63
C GLY A 48 5.95 37.59 32.26
N PHE A 49 5.65 36.55 31.48
CA PHE A 49 5.00 35.30 31.88
C PHE A 49 3.67 35.50 32.64
N VAL A 50 2.87 36.49 32.21
CA VAL A 50 1.60 36.84 32.84
C VAL A 50 0.63 35.66 32.84
N GLY A 51 0.23 35.20 34.03
CA GLY A 51 -0.74 34.11 34.21
C GLY A 51 -0.17 32.70 34.03
N TRP A 52 1.13 32.57 33.72
CA TRP A 52 1.77 31.25 33.53
C TRP A 52 1.88 30.46 34.84
N ASN A 53 1.93 31.12 35.99
CA ASN A 53 1.96 30.48 37.32
C ASN A 53 0.77 29.54 37.59
N GLN A 54 -0.36 29.71 36.88
CA GLN A 54 -1.53 28.85 37.02
C GLN A 54 -1.36 27.48 36.36
N TYR A 55 -0.44 27.37 35.40
CA TYR A 55 -0.23 26.17 34.59
C TYR A 55 1.19 25.63 34.72
N TRP A 56 2.14 26.50 35.07
CA TRP A 56 3.54 26.19 35.30
C TRP A 56 3.96 26.83 36.62
N LEU A 57 3.91 26.04 37.69
CA LEU A 57 4.08 26.51 39.08
C LEU A 57 5.52 26.93 39.43
N GLN A 58 6.51 26.63 38.57
CA GLN A 58 7.96 26.77 38.84
C GLN A 58 8.67 27.68 37.82
N THR A 59 7.98 28.71 37.31
CA THR A 59 8.42 29.67 36.28
C THR A 59 9.78 30.36 36.51
N GLN A 60 10.40 30.31 37.70
CA GLN A 60 11.57 31.15 38.02
C GLN A 60 12.84 30.40 38.48
N THR A 61 12.83 29.07 38.62
CA THR A 61 14.00 28.32 39.14
C THR A 61 14.40 27.10 38.31
N GLU A 62 13.79 26.89 37.15
CA GLU A 62 13.99 25.71 36.30
C GLU A 62 15.07 25.96 35.23
N SER A 63 15.69 24.89 34.74
CA SER A 63 16.68 25.01 33.66
C SER A 63 16.01 25.40 32.33
N LEU A 64 16.80 25.90 31.38
CA LEU A 64 16.32 26.20 30.02
C LEU A 64 15.71 24.95 29.36
N TRP A 65 16.25 23.77 29.67
CA TRP A 65 15.78 22.50 29.13
C TRP A 65 14.39 22.12 29.66
N ASP A 66 14.14 22.31 30.96
CA ASP A 66 12.84 22.03 31.58
C ASP A 66 11.76 22.98 31.03
N SER A 67 12.14 24.25 30.86
CA SER A 67 11.29 25.27 30.22
C SER A 67 10.94 24.91 28.77
N TYR A 68 11.94 24.43 28.01
CA TYR A 68 11.74 23.98 26.64
C TYR A 68 10.84 22.74 26.55
N LEU A 69 11.09 21.73 27.37
CA LEU A 69 10.28 20.51 27.42
C LEU A 69 8.82 20.83 27.77
N TRP A 70 8.60 21.72 28.74
CA TRP A 70 7.27 22.17 29.10
C TRP A 70 6.56 22.87 27.92
N CYS A 71 7.24 23.82 27.26
CA CYS A 71 6.70 24.50 26.10
C CYS A 71 6.47 23.53 24.91
N PHE A 72 7.28 22.48 24.79
CA PHE A 72 7.11 21.44 23.77
C PHE A 72 5.88 20.59 24.02
N VAL A 73 5.59 20.22 25.28
CA VAL A 73 4.33 19.57 25.67
C VAL A 73 3.13 20.46 25.33
N MET A 74 3.22 21.77 25.61
CA MET A 74 2.19 22.73 25.25
C MET A 74 2.02 22.88 23.73
N ALA A 75 3.12 22.86 22.97
CA ALA A 75 3.09 22.88 21.50
C ALA A 75 2.40 21.64 20.92
N VAL A 76 2.67 20.45 21.47
CA VAL A 76 1.96 19.21 21.10
C VAL A 76 0.48 19.32 21.44
N GLY A 77 0.14 19.80 22.63
CA GLY A 77 -1.24 20.05 23.05
C GLY A 77 -1.93 21.26 22.39
N ASN A 78 -1.21 22.04 21.58
CA ASN A 78 -1.78 23.04 20.65
C ASN A 78 -2.16 22.41 19.31
N MET A 79 -1.45 21.35 18.91
CA MET A 79 -1.83 20.56 17.73
C MET A 79 -3.13 19.79 17.96
N PHE A 80 -3.40 19.40 19.21
CA PHE A 80 -4.64 18.80 19.67
C PHE A 80 -5.21 19.68 20.77
N PRO A 81 -6.15 20.61 20.50
CA PRO A 81 -6.48 21.76 21.36
C PRO A 81 -6.93 21.35 22.78
N MET A 82 -5.95 21.03 23.63
CA MET A 82 -6.16 20.41 24.93
C MET A 82 -5.36 21.09 26.04
N SER A 83 -4.22 21.74 25.74
CA SER A 83 -3.25 22.05 26.79
C SER A 83 -2.86 23.52 26.95
N TYR A 84 -2.67 24.29 25.88
CA TYR A 84 -2.19 25.66 26.00
C TYR A 84 -3.33 26.67 26.16
N LYS A 85 -3.23 27.53 27.17
CA LYS A 85 -4.24 28.55 27.51
C LYS A 85 -3.62 29.95 27.42
N PRO A 86 -3.68 30.60 26.24
CA PRO A 86 -3.05 31.90 26.04
C PRO A 86 -3.72 32.99 26.88
N GLN A 87 -2.92 33.77 27.60
CA GLN A 87 -3.34 34.84 28.51
C GLN A 87 -3.29 36.21 27.85
N THR A 88 -2.30 36.45 26.99
CA THR A 88 -2.12 37.74 26.31
C THR A 88 -2.68 37.74 24.89
N LYS A 89 -2.98 38.93 24.35
CA LYS A 89 -3.44 39.07 22.95
C LYS A 89 -2.41 38.51 21.96
N LEU A 90 -1.12 38.65 22.25
CA LEU A 90 -0.04 38.13 21.43
C LEU A 90 -0.06 36.60 21.43
N GLU A 91 -0.12 35.98 22.61
CA GLU A 91 -0.23 34.52 22.78
C GLU A 91 -1.48 33.97 22.07
N GLN A 92 -2.62 34.65 22.17
CA GLN A 92 -3.87 34.25 21.51
C GLN A 92 -3.73 34.26 19.99
N PHE A 93 -3.15 35.33 19.43
CA PHE A 93 -2.93 35.43 17.98
C PHE A 93 -2.00 34.33 17.45
N MET A 94 -0.89 34.07 18.15
CA MET A 94 0.03 32.99 17.78
C MET A 94 -0.64 31.62 17.91
N ALA A 95 -1.36 31.36 19.01
CA ALA A 95 -2.09 30.11 19.20
C ALA A 95 -3.06 29.84 18.05
N ILE A 96 -3.83 30.85 17.61
CA ILE A 96 -4.76 30.71 16.47
C ILE A 96 -4.01 30.23 15.22
N ILE A 97 -2.89 30.88 14.86
CA ILE A 97 -2.10 30.50 13.67
C ILE A 97 -1.59 29.06 13.79
N PHE A 98 -0.98 28.71 14.93
CA PHE A 98 -0.42 27.38 15.15
C PHE A 98 -1.48 26.29 15.20
N ILE A 99 -2.67 26.56 15.76
CA ILE A 99 -3.78 25.61 15.76
C ILE A 99 -4.26 25.35 14.33
N PHE A 100 -4.46 26.38 13.51
CA PHE A 100 -4.90 26.20 12.12
C PHE A 100 -3.88 25.42 11.27
N VAL A 101 -2.60 25.79 11.35
CA VAL A 101 -1.53 25.09 10.62
C VAL A 101 -1.35 23.66 11.14
N GLY A 102 -1.38 23.47 12.46
CA GLY A 102 -1.28 22.16 13.11
C GLY A 102 -2.41 21.22 12.72
N ALA A 103 -3.66 21.72 12.69
CA ALA A 103 -4.81 20.95 12.22
C ALA A 103 -4.67 20.50 10.76
N GLY A 104 -4.16 21.38 9.89
CA GLY A 104 -3.87 21.04 8.49
C GLY A 104 -2.80 19.96 8.36
N LEU A 105 -1.67 20.11 9.08
CA LEU A 105 -0.59 19.12 9.09
C LEU A 105 -1.07 17.75 9.62
N TYR A 106 -1.90 17.75 10.66
CA TYR A 106 -2.50 16.53 11.19
C TYR A 106 -3.45 15.86 10.18
N ALA A 107 -4.33 16.62 9.52
CA ALA A 107 -5.21 16.08 8.50
C ALA A 107 -4.43 15.43 7.34
N VAL A 108 -3.35 16.07 6.91
CA VAL A 108 -2.44 15.50 5.89
C VAL A 108 -1.79 14.22 6.39
N LEU A 109 -1.25 14.19 7.62
CA LEU A 109 -0.64 13.00 8.21
C LEU A 109 -1.62 11.82 8.24
N VAL A 110 -2.85 12.04 8.74
CA VAL A 110 -3.89 11.01 8.79
C VAL A 110 -4.26 10.52 7.40
N GLY A 111 -4.35 11.42 6.41
CA GLY A 111 -4.60 11.06 5.02
C GLY A 111 -3.53 10.14 4.44
N TYR A 112 -2.25 10.43 4.69
CA TYR A 112 -1.15 9.57 4.26
C TYR A 112 -1.10 8.22 4.98
N ILE A 113 -1.36 8.18 6.29
CA ILE A 113 -1.46 6.92 7.05
C ILE A 113 -2.60 6.07 6.48
N SER A 114 -3.76 6.67 6.23
CA SER A 114 -4.92 5.98 5.63
C SER A 114 -4.60 5.42 4.24
N SER A 115 -4.02 6.25 3.36
CA SER A 115 -3.60 5.81 2.03
C SER A 115 -2.56 4.69 2.08
N ALA A 116 -1.61 4.77 3.01
CA ALA A 116 -0.60 3.73 3.19
C ALA A 116 -1.23 2.42 3.62
N ALA A 117 -2.13 2.44 4.61
CA ALA A 117 -2.85 1.26 5.09
C ALA A 117 -3.65 0.59 3.96
N ILE A 118 -4.32 1.38 3.12
CA ILE A 118 -5.05 0.88 1.94
C ILE A 118 -4.09 0.22 0.94
N SER A 119 -2.88 0.77 0.76
CA SER A 119 -1.92 0.28 -0.24
C SER A 119 -1.19 -1.03 0.12
N VAL A 120 -1.26 -1.48 1.38
CA VAL A 120 -0.52 -2.67 1.86
C VAL A 120 -0.92 -3.94 1.12
N ASP A 121 -2.21 -4.13 0.83
CA ASP A 121 -2.71 -5.30 0.11
C ASP A 121 -3.63 -4.91 -1.06
N ASN A 122 -3.05 -4.23 -2.06
CA ASN A 122 -3.78 -3.85 -3.26
C ASN A 122 -4.33 -5.07 -4.02
N SER A 123 -3.52 -6.13 -4.19
CA SER A 123 -3.94 -7.33 -4.93
C SER A 123 -5.06 -8.11 -4.24
N GLY A 124 -5.03 -8.21 -2.90
CA GLY A 124 -6.10 -8.84 -2.14
C GLY A 124 -7.37 -7.98 -2.09
N ARG A 125 -7.21 -6.64 -2.02
CA ARG A 125 -8.36 -5.73 -2.15
C ARG A 125 -9.04 -5.87 -3.50
N LEU A 126 -8.28 -5.87 -4.60
CA LEU A 126 -8.83 -6.07 -5.95
C LEU A 126 -9.51 -7.43 -6.09
N TYR A 127 -8.95 -8.49 -5.48
CA TYR A 127 -9.60 -9.80 -5.43
C TYR A 127 -10.96 -9.73 -4.71
N ASN A 128 -11.02 -9.11 -3.53
CA ASN A 128 -12.27 -8.96 -2.79
C ASN A 128 -13.31 -8.17 -3.59
N GLN A 129 -12.90 -7.09 -4.26
CA GLN A 129 -13.77 -6.32 -5.16
C GLN A 129 -14.31 -7.18 -6.30
N LYS A 130 -13.48 -8.01 -6.93
CA LYS A 130 -13.92 -8.94 -7.99
C LYS A 130 -14.87 -10.02 -7.47
N MET A 131 -14.67 -10.51 -6.25
CA MET A 131 -15.58 -11.46 -5.61
C MET A 131 -16.92 -10.83 -5.24
N GLU A 132 -16.94 -9.56 -4.83
CA GLU A 132 -18.18 -8.81 -4.59
C GLU A 132 -18.95 -8.59 -5.90
N GLU A 133 -18.27 -8.13 -6.96
CA GLU A 133 -18.85 -7.97 -8.29
C GLU A 133 -19.49 -9.28 -8.80
N LEU A 134 -18.82 -10.42 -8.58
CA LEU A 134 -19.37 -11.75 -8.89
C LEU A 134 -20.63 -12.06 -8.09
N LYS A 135 -20.64 -11.78 -6.78
CA LYS A 135 -21.81 -12.04 -5.92
C LYS A 135 -23.00 -11.20 -6.35
N ASP A 136 -22.77 -9.92 -6.66
CA ASP A 136 -23.81 -9.02 -7.16
C ASP A 136 -24.39 -9.54 -8.48
N TYR A 137 -23.54 -10.01 -9.39
CA TYR A 137 -23.97 -10.63 -10.65
C TYR A 137 -24.82 -11.89 -10.41
N ILE A 138 -24.39 -12.79 -9.52
CA ILE A 138 -25.11 -14.01 -9.16
C ILE A 138 -26.50 -13.68 -8.63
N THR A 139 -26.60 -12.69 -7.73
CA THR A 139 -27.87 -12.26 -7.14
C THR A 139 -28.77 -11.60 -8.18
N TRP A 140 -28.23 -10.71 -9.02
CA TRP A 140 -28.98 -10.04 -10.07
C TRP A 140 -29.55 -11.01 -11.11
N ARG A 141 -28.79 -12.06 -11.46
CA ARG A 141 -29.24 -13.13 -12.36
C ARG A 141 -30.09 -14.21 -11.68
N GLN A 142 -30.25 -14.16 -10.35
CA GLN A 142 -30.99 -15.17 -9.58
C GLN A 142 -30.50 -16.60 -9.86
N LEU A 143 -29.19 -16.80 -9.93
CA LEU A 143 -28.63 -18.12 -10.19
C LEU A 143 -28.94 -19.07 -9.01
N ASN A 144 -29.15 -20.35 -9.32
CA ASN A 144 -29.37 -21.36 -8.30
C ASN A 144 -28.13 -21.57 -7.41
N ASN A 145 -28.32 -22.16 -6.23
CA ASN A 145 -27.24 -22.35 -5.26
C ASN A 145 -26.10 -23.21 -5.82
N GLU A 146 -26.40 -24.23 -6.62
CA GLU A 146 -25.37 -25.08 -7.22
C GLU A 146 -24.44 -24.29 -8.16
N THR A 147 -25.00 -23.45 -9.03
CA THR A 147 -24.20 -22.64 -9.96
C THR A 147 -23.43 -21.54 -9.22
N LYS A 148 -24.05 -20.97 -8.18
CA LYS A 148 -23.38 -20.00 -7.30
C LYS A 148 -22.14 -20.60 -6.65
N ASP A 149 -22.26 -21.77 -6.05
CA ASP A 149 -21.14 -22.42 -5.35
C ASP A 149 -20.02 -22.79 -6.33
N LYS A 150 -20.37 -23.30 -7.52
CA LYS A 150 -19.40 -23.55 -8.61
C LYS A 150 -18.67 -22.28 -9.04
N LEU A 151 -19.38 -21.18 -9.26
CA LEU A 151 -18.78 -19.91 -9.67
C LEU A 151 -17.82 -19.35 -8.60
N ILE A 152 -18.22 -19.41 -7.33
CA ILE A 152 -17.38 -18.97 -6.20
C ILE A 152 -16.12 -19.82 -6.12
N SER A 153 -16.25 -21.16 -6.13
CA SER A 153 -15.10 -22.07 -6.10
C SER A 153 -14.17 -21.90 -7.30
N TYR A 154 -14.72 -21.60 -8.48
CA TYR A 154 -13.93 -21.31 -9.67
C TYR A 154 -13.08 -20.05 -9.48
N TYR A 155 -13.66 -18.95 -9.01
CA TYR A 155 -12.92 -17.70 -8.80
C TYR A 155 -11.89 -17.82 -7.67
N GLU A 156 -12.21 -18.55 -6.60
CA GLU A 156 -11.26 -18.86 -5.52
C GLU A 156 -10.06 -19.66 -6.05
N THR A 157 -10.31 -20.69 -6.88
CA THR A 157 -9.27 -21.51 -7.51
C THR A 157 -8.42 -20.71 -8.49
N LYS A 158 -9.06 -19.85 -9.27
CA LYS A 158 -8.41 -19.01 -10.29
C LYS A 158 -7.45 -17.99 -9.69
N TYR A 159 -7.91 -17.23 -8.69
CA TYR A 159 -7.15 -16.09 -8.16
C TYR A 159 -6.40 -16.39 -6.86
N ARG A 160 -6.75 -17.44 -6.11
CA ARG A 160 -6.05 -17.84 -4.88
C ARG A 160 -5.87 -16.68 -3.88
N GLY A 161 -6.89 -15.83 -3.76
CA GLY A 161 -6.89 -14.67 -2.86
C GLY A 161 -6.16 -13.43 -3.37
N LYS A 162 -5.59 -13.43 -4.58
CA LYS A 162 -4.95 -12.27 -5.19
C LYS A 162 -5.35 -12.10 -6.64
N TYR A 163 -5.74 -10.88 -7.01
CA TYR A 163 -6.09 -10.56 -8.38
C TYR A 163 -4.98 -9.75 -9.05
N PHE A 164 -4.60 -10.18 -10.26
CA PHE A 164 -3.69 -9.47 -11.16
C PHE A 164 -4.32 -9.43 -12.54
N GLU A 165 -4.27 -8.26 -13.18
CA GLU A 165 -4.67 -8.10 -14.57
C GLU A 165 -3.47 -8.48 -15.47
N GLU A 166 -3.22 -9.78 -15.57
CA GLU A 166 -1.99 -10.33 -16.14
C GLU A 166 -1.79 -9.94 -17.62
N ASP A 167 -2.86 -9.92 -18.42
CA ASP A 167 -2.79 -9.55 -19.84
C ASP A 167 -2.27 -8.11 -20.04
N THR A 168 -2.76 -7.17 -19.22
CA THR A 168 -2.33 -5.77 -19.25
C THR A 168 -0.88 -5.65 -18.77
N LEU A 169 -0.52 -6.32 -17.66
CA LEU A 169 0.85 -6.32 -17.12
C LEU A 169 1.88 -6.88 -18.11
N LEU A 170 1.57 -8.01 -18.76
CA LEU A 170 2.43 -8.62 -19.77
C LEU A 170 2.43 -7.80 -21.07
N GLY A 171 1.32 -7.10 -21.37
CA GLY A 171 1.15 -6.18 -22.49
C GLY A 171 2.15 -5.02 -22.48
N ASP A 172 2.42 -4.47 -21.29
CA ASP A 172 3.37 -3.36 -21.08
C ASP A 172 4.85 -3.77 -21.24
N MET A 173 5.14 -5.06 -21.22
CA MET A 173 6.50 -5.60 -21.35
C MET A 173 6.89 -5.82 -22.81
N ASN A 174 8.19 -5.76 -23.09
CA ASN A 174 8.72 -6.17 -24.39
C ASN A 174 8.58 -7.69 -24.60
N GLU A 175 8.68 -8.14 -25.85
CA GLU A 175 8.47 -9.54 -26.22
C GLU A 175 9.46 -10.50 -25.53
N ALA A 176 10.71 -10.06 -25.35
CA ALA A 176 11.74 -10.87 -24.69
C ALA A 176 11.38 -11.17 -23.23
N LEU A 177 10.98 -10.15 -22.45
CA LEU A 177 10.58 -10.31 -21.05
C LEU A 177 9.30 -11.15 -20.92
N ARG A 178 8.32 -10.93 -21.79
CA ARG A 178 7.08 -11.73 -21.80
C ARG A 178 7.40 -13.21 -22.02
N THR A 179 8.25 -13.50 -23.00
CA THR A 179 8.68 -14.86 -23.34
C THR A 179 9.43 -15.51 -22.18
N GLU A 180 10.33 -14.76 -21.51
CA GLU A 180 11.07 -15.24 -20.35
C GLU A 180 10.14 -15.60 -19.18
N ILE A 181 9.15 -14.76 -18.87
CA ILE A 181 8.15 -15.02 -17.82
C ILE A 181 7.30 -16.25 -18.17
N SER A 182 6.79 -16.32 -19.40
CA SER A 182 6.00 -17.47 -19.87
C SER A 182 6.80 -18.77 -19.78
N LEU A 183 8.06 -18.74 -20.20
CA LEU A 183 8.97 -19.90 -20.11
C LEU A 183 9.18 -20.30 -18.65
N HIS A 184 9.53 -19.35 -17.78
CA HIS A 184 9.73 -19.61 -16.35
C HIS A 184 8.50 -20.28 -15.70
N ASN A 185 7.29 -19.80 -16.01
CA ASN A 185 6.06 -20.31 -15.42
C ASN A 185 5.66 -21.70 -15.94
N THR A 186 6.05 -22.06 -17.16
CA THR A 186 5.60 -23.29 -17.84
C THR A 186 6.68 -24.36 -18.00
N LEU A 187 7.95 -24.04 -17.77
CA LEU A 187 9.08 -24.94 -18.04
C LEU A 187 8.96 -26.28 -17.30
N ASP A 188 8.57 -26.27 -16.03
CA ASP A 188 8.38 -27.51 -15.25
C ASP A 188 7.26 -28.39 -15.84
N LEU A 189 6.16 -27.77 -16.31
CA LEU A 189 5.07 -28.47 -16.98
C LEU A 189 5.52 -29.08 -18.31
N ILE A 190 6.18 -28.29 -19.15
CA ILE A 190 6.66 -28.72 -20.47
C ILE A 190 7.66 -29.89 -20.34
N THR A 191 8.57 -29.80 -19.38
CA THR A 191 9.61 -30.83 -19.18
C THR A 191 9.07 -32.12 -18.58
N LYS A 192 7.94 -32.09 -17.86
CA LYS A 192 7.26 -33.31 -17.38
C LYS A 192 6.70 -34.13 -18.53
N VAL A 193 6.26 -33.50 -19.62
CA VAL A 193 5.66 -34.16 -20.77
C VAL A 193 6.71 -34.93 -21.58
N PRO A 194 6.68 -36.29 -21.62
CA PRO A 194 7.77 -37.08 -22.19
C PRO A 194 8.10 -36.75 -23.64
N PHE A 195 7.08 -36.52 -24.48
CA PHE A 195 7.28 -36.24 -25.89
C PHE A 195 7.79 -34.83 -26.17
N LEU A 196 7.81 -33.91 -25.19
CA LEU A 196 8.36 -32.55 -25.33
C LEU A 196 9.81 -32.43 -24.83
N ARG A 197 10.34 -33.45 -24.14
CA ARG A 197 11.69 -33.43 -23.56
C ARG A 197 12.80 -33.35 -24.61
N ARG A 198 13.91 -32.72 -24.23
CA ARG A 198 15.17 -32.54 -24.98
C ARG A 198 16.02 -33.81 -25.17
N GLN A 199 15.46 -35.00 -24.93
CA GLN A 199 16.23 -36.25 -24.91
C GLN A 199 16.45 -36.84 -26.30
N VAL A 200 15.64 -36.44 -27.26
CA VAL A 200 15.84 -36.77 -28.67
C VAL A 200 16.79 -35.69 -29.20
N GLY A 201 17.90 -36.05 -29.83
CA GLY A 201 18.81 -35.09 -30.48
C GLY A 201 18.20 -34.45 -31.74
N ASP A 202 16.93 -34.04 -31.67
CA ASP A 202 16.08 -33.60 -32.77
C ASP A 202 16.09 -32.08 -32.97
N GLY A 203 17.05 -31.38 -32.35
CA GLY A 203 17.22 -29.94 -32.49
C GLY A 203 16.31 -29.11 -31.59
N ARG A 204 15.63 -29.71 -30.60
CA ARG A 204 14.89 -28.95 -29.59
C ARG A 204 15.85 -28.18 -28.68
N ASP A 205 15.83 -26.87 -28.84
CA ASP A 205 16.64 -25.92 -28.10
C ASP A 205 15.78 -25.06 -27.17
N ASP A 206 16.40 -24.06 -26.54
CA ASP A 206 15.68 -23.18 -25.62
C ASP A 206 14.64 -22.30 -26.36
N ILE A 207 14.84 -22.07 -27.66
CA ILE A 207 13.89 -21.39 -28.55
C ILE A 207 12.62 -22.23 -28.74
N PHE A 208 12.75 -23.56 -28.87
CA PHE A 208 11.60 -24.45 -28.92
C PHE A 208 10.72 -24.36 -27.66
N TYR A 209 11.33 -24.40 -26.47
CA TYR A 209 10.57 -24.25 -25.22
C TYR A 209 9.96 -22.86 -25.07
N ALA A 210 10.70 -21.80 -25.42
CA ALA A 210 10.18 -20.44 -25.43
C ALA A 210 8.94 -20.29 -26.33
N ARG A 211 8.96 -20.93 -27.51
CA ARG A 211 7.83 -20.91 -28.44
C ARG A 211 6.62 -21.66 -27.90
N ILE A 212 6.81 -22.85 -27.30
CA ILE A 212 5.71 -23.57 -26.64
C ILE A 212 5.14 -22.73 -25.50
N ALA A 213 6.00 -22.19 -24.64
CA ALA A 213 5.59 -21.36 -23.52
C ALA A 213 4.75 -20.15 -23.95
N SER A 214 5.09 -19.52 -25.09
CA SER A 214 4.37 -18.37 -25.62
C SER A 214 2.94 -18.65 -26.11
N VAL A 215 2.62 -19.91 -26.43
CA VAL A 215 1.28 -20.32 -26.92
C VAL A 215 0.45 -21.03 -25.85
N LEU A 216 1.02 -21.29 -24.68
CA LEU A 216 0.29 -21.90 -23.57
C LEU A 216 -0.61 -20.88 -22.89
N HIS A 217 -1.88 -21.23 -22.75
CA HIS A 217 -2.86 -20.44 -22.03
C HIS A 217 -3.30 -21.17 -20.78
N ILE A 218 -3.24 -20.49 -19.63
CA ILE A 218 -3.68 -21.03 -18.36
C ILE A 218 -5.21 -21.18 -18.39
N ARG A 219 -5.70 -22.36 -18.03
CA ARG A 219 -7.13 -22.67 -17.86
C ARG A 219 -7.33 -23.21 -16.46
N TYR A 220 -8.43 -22.80 -15.83
CA TYR A 220 -8.81 -23.24 -14.50
C TYR A 220 -10.07 -24.08 -14.60
N TYR A 221 -10.15 -25.12 -13.78
CA TYR A 221 -11.30 -26.02 -13.68
C TYR A 221 -11.52 -26.35 -12.21
N ILE A 222 -12.77 -26.61 -11.82
CA ILE A 222 -13.12 -27.07 -10.48
C ILE A 222 -13.45 -28.57 -10.49
N PRO A 223 -13.38 -29.26 -9.34
CA PRO A 223 -13.79 -30.66 -9.25
C PRO A 223 -15.22 -30.86 -9.78
N GLY A 224 -15.39 -31.80 -10.71
CA GLY A 224 -16.67 -32.09 -11.36
C GLY A 224 -16.86 -31.42 -12.72
N ASP A 225 -15.97 -30.51 -13.13
CA ASP A 225 -15.97 -29.98 -14.49
C ASP A 225 -15.53 -31.06 -15.50
N CYS A 226 -16.21 -31.08 -16.64
CA CYS A 226 -15.83 -31.92 -17.77
C CYS A 226 -14.88 -31.12 -18.67
N VAL A 227 -13.60 -31.50 -18.70
CA VAL A 227 -12.56 -30.79 -19.49
C VAL A 227 -12.70 -31.10 -20.98
N THR A 228 -12.90 -32.36 -21.32
CA THR A 228 -13.08 -32.85 -22.70
C THR A 228 -14.26 -33.80 -22.74
N ARG A 229 -15.07 -33.74 -23.80
CA ARG A 229 -16.20 -34.67 -24.01
C ARG A 229 -15.92 -35.63 -25.14
N GLU A 230 -16.24 -36.91 -24.93
CA GLU A 230 -16.10 -37.92 -25.96
C GLU A 230 -16.98 -37.60 -27.17
N GLY A 231 -16.40 -37.68 -28.37
CA GLY A 231 -17.09 -37.39 -29.63
C GLY A 231 -17.11 -35.90 -30.03
N GLU A 232 -16.63 -34.99 -29.17
CA GLU A 232 -16.41 -33.60 -29.56
C GLU A 232 -15.06 -33.45 -30.27
N ALA A 233 -15.07 -32.76 -31.42
CA ALA A 233 -13.84 -32.45 -32.15
C ALA A 233 -13.12 -31.30 -31.45
N GLU A 234 -11.98 -31.59 -30.82
CA GLU A 234 -11.15 -30.58 -30.17
C GLU A 234 -9.99 -30.12 -31.03
N GLN A 235 -9.75 -28.81 -31.02
CA GLN A 235 -8.58 -28.17 -31.65
C GLN A 235 -7.51 -27.78 -30.62
N THR A 236 -7.75 -28.09 -29.35
CA THR A 236 -6.92 -27.70 -28.21
C THR A 236 -6.23 -28.91 -27.59
N CYS A 237 -5.00 -28.72 -27.14
CA CYS A 237 -4.25 -29.71 -26.38
C CYS A 237 -4.06 -29.19 -24.95
N PHE A 238 -4.39 -30.02 -23.96
CA PHE A 238 -4.22 -29.69 -22.55
C PHE A 238 -2.97 -30.36 -21.99
N LEU A 239 -2.21 -29.59 -21.21
CA LEU A 239 -1.12 -30.08 -20.38
C LEU A 239 -1.57 -29.96 -18.92
N PHE A 240 -1.46 -31.06 -18.16
CA PHE A 240 -1.86 -31.15 -16.75
C PHE A 240 -0.64 -31.28 -15.84
#